data_AF-A0A7Y6XNA4-F1
#
_entry.id   AF-A0A7Y6XNA4-F1
#
_cell.length_a   1.000
_cell.length_b   1.000
_cell.length_c   1.000
_cell.angle_alpha   90.00
_cell.angle_beta   90.00
_cell.angle_gamma   90.00
#
_symmetry.space_group_name_H-M   'P 1'
#
loop_
_entity.id
_entity.type
_entity.pdbx_description
1 polymer ?
#
loop_
_entity_poly.entity_id
_entity_poly.type
_entity_poly.pdbx_seq_one_letter_code
_entity_poly.pdbx_strand_id
1 'polypeptide(L)'
;EPFYTFQKRNRIEGARDVIGLMMKWKKSWSDEKLKYQFSTSAGQNFMPEVTDYLRNKYQTPSTLNLDAELKVQPVKWMTGLTAEVLLAYRFLTDDSNIEDKHLINQAGFLHTDIRLYYSF
;
A
#
# COMPACT_ATOMS: atom_id res chain seq x y z
N GLU A 1 -5.96 -5.42 -8.88
CA GLU A 1 -6.96 -4.36 -8.70
C GLU A 1 -6.56 -3.14 -9.51
N PRO A 2 -7.22 -2.84 -10.63
CA PRO A 2 -7.38 -1.46 -11.04
C PRO A 2 -8.69 -0.96 -10.41
N PHE A 3 -8.64 0.13 -9.66
CA PHE A 3 -9.10 1.42 -10.14
C PHE A 3 -8.84 2.47 -9.04
N TYR A 4 -7.99 3.43 -9.40
CA TYR A 4 -7.75 4.74 -8.77
C TYR A 4 -6.56 4.95 -7.82
N THR A 5 -5.83 3.92 -7.40
CA THR A 5 -4.53 4.08 -6.73
C THR A 5 -3.58 2.94 -7.07
N PHE A 6 -2.36 3.26 -7.48
CA PHE A 6 -1.38 2.24 -7.91
C PHE A 6 -0.62 1.56 -6.75
N GLN A 7 -1.01 1.85 -5.50
CA GLN A 7 -0.36 1.34 -4.29
C GLN A 7 -1.27 0.36 -3.54
N LYS A 8 -0.66 -0.68 -2.98
CA LYS A 8 -1.39 -1.69 -2.21
C LYS A 8 -1.94 -1.07 -0.92
N ARG A 9 -3.15 -1.50 -0.54
CA ARG A 9 -3.83 -1.07 0.69
C ARG A 9 -3.97 0.45 0.83
N ASN A 10 -3.90 1.16 -0.30
CA ASN A 10 -4.19 2.57 -0.38
C ASN A 10 -5.33 2.76 -1.36
N ARG A 11 -6.30 3.58 -1.00
CA ARG A 11 -7.45 3.92 -1.84
C ARG A 11 -7.77 5.39 -1.60
N ILE A 12 -7.75 6.16 -2.67
CA ILE A 12 -8.13 7.58 -2.65
C ILE A 12 -9.53 7.68 -3.23
N GLU A 13 -10.45 8.14 -2.40
CA GLU A 13 -11.86 8.33 -2.73
C GLU A 13 -12.33 9.64 -2.09
N GLY A 14 -13.42 10.20 -2.61
CA GLY A 14 -14.02 11.41 -2.02
C GLY A 14 -13.13 12.65 -2.07
N ALA A 15 -12.06 12.61 -2.87
CA ALA A 15 -11.16 13.73 -3.10
C ALA A 15 -11.13 14.10 -4.59
N ARG A 16 -11.01 15.39 -4.88
CA ARG A 16 -10.73 15.91 -6.24
C ARG A 16 -9.43 16.71 -6.23
N ASP A 17 -8.86 16.91 -7.41
CA ASP A 17 -7.59 17.63 -7.61
C ASP A 17 -6.38 16.99 -6.88
N VAL A 18 -6.43 15.67 -6.67
CA VAL A 18 -5.33 14.90 -6.05
C VAL A 18 -4.22 14.67 -7.06
N ILE A 19 -2.98 14.93 -6.64
CA ILE A 19 -1.80 14.58 -7.42
C ILE A 19 -1.13 13.38 -6.75
N GLY A 20 -0.98 12.27 -7.50
CA GLY A 20 -0.33 11.05 -7.03
C GLY A 20 0.92 10.74 -7.84
N LEU A 21 2.03 10.43 -7.17
CA LEU A 21 3.26 9.93 -7.77
C LEU A 21 3.61 8.59 -7.15
N MET A 22 4.07 7.64 -7.95
CA MET A 22 4.42 6.30 -7.46
C MET A 22 5.56 5.69 -8.25
N MET A 23 6.49 5.07 -7.54
CA MET A 23 7.53 4.20 -8.07
C MET A 23 7.35 2.80 -7.50
N LYS A 24 7.41 1.79 -8.38
CA LYS A 24 7.29 0.38 -8.01
C LYS A 24 8.42 -0.41 -8.62
N TRP A 25 8.97 -1.31 -7.81
CA TRP A 25 9.93 -2.31 -8.24
C TRP A 25 9.40 -3.71 -7.95
N LYS A 26 9.68 -4.64 -8.87
CA LYS A 26 9.27 -6.04 -8.74
C LYS A 26 10.38 -6.94 -9.29
N LYS A 27 10.72 -7.99 -8.54
CA LYS A 27 11.65 -9.03 -8.96
C LYS A 27 11.07 -10.40 -8.67
N SER A 28 11.19 -11.29 -9.64
CA SER A 28 10.84 -12.70 -9.48
C SER A 28 12.08 -13.54 -9.73
N TRP A 29 12.27 -14.58 -8.92
CA TRP A 29 13.35 -15.54 -9.09
C TRP A 29 12.89 -16.91 -8.57
N SER A 30 13.64 -17.95 -8.92
CA SER A 30 13.34 -19.30 -8.48
C SER A 30 14.61 -20.10 -8.25
N ASP A 31 14.55 -21.05 -7.33
CA ASP A 31 15.50 -22.13 -7.18
C ASP A 31 14.82 -23.48 -7.52
N GLU A 32 15.48 -24.61 -7.28
CA GLU A 32 14.93 -25.94 -7.57
C GLU A 32 13.69 -26.31 -6.74
N LYS A 33 13.45 -25.61 -5.63
CA LYS A 33 12.42 -25.92 -4.63
C LYS A 33 11.34 -24.86 -4.56
N LEU A 34 11.67 -23.59 -4.74
CA LEU A 34 10.82 -22.44 -4.44
C LEU A 34 10.84 -21.39 -5.57
N LYS A 35 9.69 -20.76 -5.80
CA LYS A 35 9.53 -19.52 -6.56
C LYS A 35 9.31 -18.38 -5.58
N TYR A 36 9.99 -17.28 -5.84
CA TYR A 36 9.90 -16.07 -5.04
C TYR A 36 9.45 -14.90 -5.91
N GLN A 37 8.61 -14.06 -5.34
CA GLN A 37 8.24 -12.80 -5.94
C GLN A 37 8.32 -11.71 -4.88
N PHE A 38 9.26 -10.79 -5.06
CA PHE A 38 9.36 -9.60 -4.23
C PHE A 38 8.83 -8.39 -4.98
N SER A 39 8.09 -7.53 -4.29
CA SER A 39 7.71 -6.22 -4.81
C SER A 39 7.79 -5.17 -3.73
N THR A 40 8.18 -3.96 -4.09
CA THR A 40 8.14 -2.81 -3.21
C THR A 40 7.64 -1.59 -3.97
N SER A 41 6.97 -0.67 -3.29
CA SER A 41 6.59 0.60 -3.87
C SER A 41 6.77 1.74 -2.89
N ALA A 42 6.99 2.92 -3.44
CA ALA A 42 6.94 4.20 -2.75
C ALA A 42 5.98 5.10 -3.52
N GLY A 43 5.10 5.81 -2.82
CA GLY A 43 4.14 6.67 -3.49
C GLY A 43 3.62 7.77 -2.60
N GLN A 44 3.53 8.96 -3.18
CA GLN A 44 3.17 10.21 -2.55
C GLN A 44 1.81 10.64 -3.09
N ASN A 45 0.88 10.99 -2.20
CA ASN A 45 -0.39 11.59 -2.58
C ASN A 45 -0.47 12.98 -1.97
N PHE A 46 -0.58 14.00 -2.82
CA PHE A 46 -0.83 15.38 -2.43
C PHE A 46 -2.33 15.60 -2.43
N MET A 47 -2.89 15.75 -1.23
CA MET A 47 -4.32 15.92 -0.99
C MET A 47 -4.65 17.40 -0.82
N PRO A 48 -5.88 17.83 -1.15
CA PRO A 48 -6.40 19.11 -0.67
C PRO A 48 -6.43 19.13 0.86
N GLU A 49 -6.34 20.32 1.46
CA GLU A 49 -6.37 20.50 2.91
C GLU A 49 -7.52 19.73 3.58
N VAL A 50 -7.27 19.16 4.77
CA VAL A 50 -8.26 18.38 5.52
C VAL A 50 -9.50 19.19 5.97
N THR A 51 -9.36 20.52 5.96
CA THR A 51 -10.42 21.51 6.24
C THR A 51 -11.28 21.82 5.02
N ASP A 52 -10.84 21.47 3.81
CA ASP A 52 -11.59 21.69 2.58
C ASP A 52 -12.53 20.52 2.27
N TYR A 53 -13.70 20.51 2.93
CA TYR A 53 -14.71 19.46 2.78
C TYR A 53 -15.25 19.30 1.35
N LEU A 54 -15.18 20.34 0.51
CA LEU A 54 -15.65 20.28 -0.87
C LEU A 54 -14.69 19.50 -1.76
N ARG A 55 -13.38 19.64 -1.50
CA ARG A 55 -12.33 18.95 -2.26
C ARG A 55 -11.84 17.66 -1.61
N ASN A 56 -12.02 17.52 -0.31
CA ASN A 56 -11.54 16.40 0.51
C ASN A 56 -12.65 15.96 1.49
N LYS A 57 -13.64 15.22 0.98
CA LYS A 57 -14.83 14.81 1.73
C LYS A 57 -14.50 14.02 2.99
N TYR A 58 -13.44 13.22 2.95
CA TYR A 58 -13.01 12.35 4.05
C TYR A 58 -11.88 12.93 4.89
N GLN A 59 -11.48 14.18 4.60
CA GLN A 59 -10.47 14.92 5.36
C GLN A 59 -9.15 14.16 5.48
N THR A 60 -8.77 13.47 4.41
CA THR A 60 -7.59 12.63 4.38
C THR A 60 -6.35 13.46 4.12
N PRO A 61 -5.32 13.39 4.99
CA PRO A 61 -4.11 14.16 4.82
C PRO A 61 -3.27 13.65 3.64
N SER A 62 -2.31 14.45 3.18
CA SER A 62 -1.27 14.00 2.25
C SER A 62 -0.35 12.99 2.93
N THR A 63 0.00 11.94 2.19
CA THR A 63 0.81 10.85 2.73
C THR A 63 1.85 10.33 1.74
N LEU A 64 2.97 9.87 2.31
CA LEU A 64 3.93 9.01 1.64
C LEU A 64 3.69 7.56 2.10
N ASN A 65 3.47 6.66 1.18
CA ASN A 65 3.23 5.25 1.46
C ASN A 65 4.41 4.44 0.94
N LEU A 66 4.99 3.61 1.81
CA LEU A 66 5.98 2.61 1.45
C LEU A 66 5.38 1.22 1.66
N ASP A 67 5.56 0.31 0.72
CA ASP A 67 5.22 -1.09 0.89
C ASP A 67 6.29 -2.04 0.38
N ALA A 68 6.36 -3.22 1.00
CA ALA A 68 7.19 -4.34 0.58
C ALA A 68 6.40 -5.64 0.77
N GLU A 69 6.44 -6.50 -0.23
CA GLU A 69 5.77 -7.79 -0.22
C GLU A 69 6.70 -8.88 -0.74
N LEU A 70 6.70 -10.01 -0.04
CA LEU A 70 7.35 -11.24 -0.48
C LEU A 70 6.31 -12.34 -0.61
N LYS A 71 6.27 -12.98 -1.78
CA LYS A 71 5.51 -14.22 -2.03
C LYS A 71 6.48 -15.38 -2.23
N VAL A 72 6.14 -16.53 -1.68
CA VAL A 72 6.90 -17.78 -1.81
C VAL A 72 5.95 -18.91 -2.17
N GLN A 73 6.33 -19.71 -3.16
CA GLN A 73 5.52 -20.83 -3.67
C GLN A 73 6.42 -22.05 -3.95
N PRO A 74 6.07 -23.27 -3.49
CA PRO A 74 6.78 -24.49 -3.85
C PRO A 74 6.72 -24.84 -5.34
N VAL A 75 7.81 -25.40 -5.87
CA VAL A 75 7.94 -25.80 -7.28
C VAL A 75 7.50 -27.25 -7.54
N LYS A 76 7.68 -28.16 -6.56
CA LYS A 76 7.43 -29.61 -6.75
C LYS A 76 6.24 -30.13 -5.96
N TRP A 77 6.29 -30.05 -4.63
CA TRP A 77 5.22 -30.53 -3.77
C TRP A 77 4.34 -29.37 -3.31
N MET A 78 3.02 -29.54 -3.33
CA MET A 78 2.05 -28.47 -3.01
C MET A 78 2.25 -27.21 -3.87
N THR A 79 2.36 -27.37 -5.18
CA THR A 79 2.52 -26.24 -6.13
C THR A 79 1.38 -25.24 -6.06
N GLY A 80 0.21 -25.62 -5.54
CA GLY A 80 -0.89 -24.69 -5.26
C GLY A 80 -0.71 -23.80 -4.03
N LEU A 81 0.20 -24.14 -3.11
CA LEU A 81 0.40 -23.41 -1.85
C LEU A 81 1.21 -22.13 -2.08
N THR A 82 0.70 -21.00 -1.60
CA THR A 82 1.43 -19.72 -1.58
C THR A 82 1.43 -19.13 -0.18
N ALA A 83 2.62 -18.75 0.29
CA ALA A 83 2.80 -17.93 1.47
C ALA A 83 3.17 -16.51 1.02
N GLU A 84 2.57 -15.51 1.65
CA GLU A 84 2.75 -14.10 1.28
C GLU A 84 2.78 -13.24 2.54
N VAL A 85 3.76 -12.35 2.61
CA VAL A 85 3.91 -11.36 3.68
C VAL A 85 3.98 -9.97 3.05
N LEU A 86 3.17 -9.04 3.55
CA LEU A 86 3.16 -7.63 3.17
C LEU A 86 3.47 -6.79 4.40
N LEU A 87 4.37 -5.83 4.25
CA LEU A 87 4.63 -4.75 5.19
C LEU A 87 4.35 -3.43 4.46
N ALA A 88 3.59 -2.54 5.09
CA ALA A 88 3.28 -1.23 4.55
C ALA A 88 3.30 -0.18 5.66
N TYR A 89 3.90 0.97 5.40
CA TYR A 89 3.88 2.10 6.31
C TYR A 89 3.38 3.34 5.58
N ARG A 90 2.58 4.15 6.27
CA ARG A 90 2.04 5.40 5.75
C ARG A 90 2.52 6.58 6.58
N PHE A 91 3.42 7.38 6.04
CA PHE A 91 3.92 8.61 6.66
C PHE A 91 2.95 9.76 6.39
N LEU A 92 2.75 10.62 7.38
CA LEU A 92 2.15 11.94 7.20
C LEU A 92 3.17 12.84 6.50
N THR A 93 2.74 13.61 5.49
CA THR A 93 3.61 14.58 4.81
C THR A 93 3.08 16.00 4.81
N ASP A 94 1.87 16.21 5.34
CA ASP A 94 1.34 17.56 5.58
C ASP A 94 2.04 18.23 6.77
N ASP A 95 1.90 19.55 6.86
CA ASP A 95 2.45 20.37 7.94
C ASP A 95 1.87 19.99 9.32
N SER A 96 2.65 20.32 10.36
CA SER A 96 2.48 19.88 11.75
C SER A 96 1.24 20.40 12.50
N ASN A 97 0.30 21.07 11.83
CA ASN A 97 -0.90 21.67 12.44
C ASN A 97 -2.20 20.88 12.21
N ILE A 98 -2.12 19.62 11.81
CA ILE A 98 -3.30 18.76 11.64
C ILE A 98 -3.73 18.17 12.99
N GLU A 99 -5.01 18.33 13.32
CA GLU A 99 -5.59 17.70 14.51
C GLU A 99 -5.57 16.17 14.42
N ASP A 100 -5.24 15.49 15.52
CA ASP A 100 -5.10 14.02 15.61
C ASP A 100 -6.30 13.24 15.06
N LYS A 101 -7.51 13.80 15.16
CA LYS A 101 -8.75 13.18 14.63
C LYS A 101 -8.69 12.87 13.13
N HIS A 102 -7.88 13.62 12.38
CA HIS A 102 -7.68 13.41 10.94
C HIS A 102 -6.57 12.40 10.63
N LEU A 103 -5.76 12.03 11.63
CA LEU A 103 -4.61 11.13 11.47
C LEU A 103 -4.95 9.68 11.81
N ILE A 104 -5.88 9.46 12.74
CA ILE A 104 -6.27 8.13 13.22
C ILE A 104 -6.69 7.24 12.04
N ASN A 105 -5.94 6.13 11.84
CA ASN A 105 -6.11 5.17 10.73
C ASN A 105 -5.92 5.77 9.32
N GLN A 106 -5.44 7.00 9.21
CA GLN A 106 -5.24 7.69 7.94
C GLN A 106 -3.77 7.93 7.62
N ALA A 107 -2.94 8.23 8.62
CA ALA A 107 -1.49 8.41 8.49
C ALA A 107 -0.76 8.00 9.78
N GLY A 108 0.57 7.84 9.70
CA GLY A 108 1.42 7.52 10.86
C GLY A 108 1.27 6.09 11.38
N PHE A 109 0.94 5.12 10.53
CA PHE A 109 0.71 3.75 10.96
C PHE A 109 1.44 2.71 10.09
N LEU A 110 1.76 1.59 10.75
CA LEU A 110 2.28 0.36 10.14
C LEU A 110 1.12 -0.62 9.93
N HIS A 111 1.11 -1.26 8.77
CA HIS A 111 0.16 -2.31 8.38
C HIS A 111 0.92 -3.55 7.93
N THR A 112 0.51 -4.72 8.41
CA THR A 112 1.13 -6.00 8.07
C THR A 112 0.06 -7.02 7.71
N ASP A 113 0.22 -7.70 6.57
CA ASP A 113 -0.60 -8.87 6.22
C ASP A 113 0.27 -10.13 6.15
N ILE A 114 -0.22 -11.23 6.71
CA ILE A 114 0.31 -12.57 6.49
C ILE A 114 -0.81 -13.39 5.83
N ARG A 115 -0.53 -13.95 4.66
CA ARG A 115 -1.48 -14.73 3.87
C ARG A 115 -0.89 -16.10 3.55
N LEU A 116 -1.68 -17.13 3.78
CA LEU A 116 -1.41 -18.50 3.37
C LEU A 116 -2.63 -19.01 2.62
N TYR A 117 -2.46 -19.42 1.38
CA TYR A 117 -3.57 -19.89 0.56
C TYR A 117 -3.13 -21.02 -0.36
N TYR A 118 -4.08 -21.89 -0.71
CA TYR A 118 -3.88 -22.98 -1.64
C TYR A 118 -4.83 -22.82 -2.82
N SER A 119 -4.30 -22.81 -4.05
CA SER A 119 -5.09 -22.87 -5.27
C SER A 119 -5.14 -24.31 -5.78
N PHE A 120 -6.34 -24.83 -5.98
CA PHE A 120 -6.59 -26.12 -6.63
C PHE A 120 -6.42 -26.02 -8.15
#